data_AF-A0A2K8M029-F1
#
_entry.id   AF-A0A2K8M029-F1
#
_cell.length_a   1.000
_cell.length_b   1.000
_cell.length_c   1.000
_cell.angle_alpha   90.00
_cell.angle_beta   90.00
_cell.angle_gamma   90.00
#
_symmetry.space_group_name_H-M   'P 1'
#
loop_
_entity.id
_entity.type
_entity.pdbx_description
1 polymer ?
#
loop_
_entity_poly.entity_id
_entity_poly.type
_entity_poly.pdbx_seq_one_letter_code
_entity_poly.pdbx_strand_id
1 'polypeptide(L)'
;MRKRTRILGRTLAAAGALAALTVATAVPATAAPQAKAAEPTSVEQDIAQLYQDVEDLYNGLPANALRGVDPLFDSPVKRPGQQAHAAQGPIPGCTEGSLLTYANKLASSLTPTEGKALSALSAIGQLYTQAVASDKTPQVFGTDGQYTPRAGATIDKLRGFWDIESWNIQLVAWKGTDLGSQERTTQTFKLGLDPKRAAAAGALATKVLYEVPALQGGRHPLLTLNAFSAPADSLGGKRIMLGDGLLDVVNHLGFDDVSVEAVVGHEYGHQVDFAHDNYPRNESGEMGPDAYGGYFAAHAKGEAYNARTQQEVTYLDASIGDCYHSHGTPDQRKAASAWGEKQAVNQNNPNRIIPSAKMIEKFQKEYPKLMPPAPAALAAAH
;
A
#
# COMPACT_ATOMS: atom_id res chain seq x y z
N MET A 1 -20.98 2.62 -33.86
CA MET A 1 -20.44 2.34 -35.21
C MET A 1 -19.54 3.49 -35.65
N ARG A 2 -18.21 3.34 -35.53
CA ARG A 2 -17.22 4.34 -35.96
C ARG A 2 -16.18 3.70 -36.89
N LYS A 3 -15.81 4.47 -37.90
CA LYS A 3 -15.25 4.07 -39.19
C LYS A 3 -13.84 3.48 -39.07
N ARG A 4 -13.63 2.36 -39.77
CA ARG A 4 -12.32 1.79 -40.09
C ARG A 4 -11.66 2.62 -41.20
N THR A 5 -10.43 3.08 -40.98
CA THR A 5 -9.51 3.50 -42.04
C THR A 5 -8.41 2.46 -42.19
N ARG A 6 -8.44 1.78 -43.33
CA ARG A 6 -7.35 0.94 -43.85
C ARG A 6 -6.30 1.85 -44.48
N ILE A 7 -5.03 1.59 -44.19
CA ILE A 7 -3.91 2.00 -45.05
C ILE A 7 -3.07 0.73 -45.28
N LEU A 8 -3.13 0.20 -46.52
CA LEU A 8 -2.02 -0.52 -47.15
C LEU A 8 -0.94 0.54 -47.44
N GLY A 9 0.37 0.31 -47.38
CA GLY A 9 1.20 -0.88 -47.38
C GLY A 9 2.51 -0.49 -48.09
N ARG A 10 3.58 -1.29 -47.89
CA ARG A 10 4.66 -1.65 -48.85
C ARG A 10 6.05 -1.78 -48.23
N THR A 11 6.61 -2.99 -48.42
CA THR A 11 8.01 -3.40 -48.76
C THR A 11 9.18 -2.80 -47.96
N LEU A 12 9.93 -3.62 -47.21
CA LEU A 12 11.10 -4.44 -47.61
C LEU A 12 12.37 -3.62 -47.90
N ALA A 13 13.32 -3.68 -46.97
CA ALA A 13 14.74 -3.58 -47.25
C ALA A 13 15.48 -4.54 -46.30
N ALA A 14 15.82 -5.72 -46.82
CA ALA A 14 16.81 -6.60 -46.23
C ALA A 14 18.19 -6.07 -46.65
N ALA A 15 19.03 -5.71 -45.67
CA ALA A 15 20.44 -5.44 -45.88
C ALA A 15 21.22 -6.46 -45.06
N GLY A 16 21.83 -7.41 -45.77
CA GLY A 16 22.77 -8.35 -45.20
C GLY A 16 24.08 -7.65 -44.84
N ALA A 17 24.63 -8.00 -43.67
CA ALA A 17 25.99 -7.66 -43.29
C ALA A 17 26.83 -8.94 -43.33
N LEU A 18 27.95 -8.86 -44.04
CA LEU A 18 28.94 -9.92 -44.24
C LEU A 18 29.51 -10.42 -42.91
N ALA A 19 29.56 -11.74 -42.76
CA ALA A 19 30.38 -12.41 -41.76
C ALA A 19 31.85 -12.36 -42.18
N ALA A 20 32.68 -11.69 -41.38
CA ALA A 20 34.13 -11.80 -41.47
C ALA A 20 34.57 -13.05 -40.68
N LEU A 21 35.05 -14.08 -41.38
CA LEU A 21 35.74 -15.22 -40.77
C LEU A 21 37.15 -14.78 -40.36
N THR A 22 37.35 -14.47 -39.08
CA THR A 22 38.68 -14.43 -38.46
C THR A 22 39.04 -15.82 -37.98
N VAL A 23 40.02 -16.45 -38.63
CA VAL A 23 40.66 -17.68 -38.14
C VAL A 23 41.53 -17.32 -36.94
N ALA A 24 41.01 -17.50 -35.74
CA ALA A 24 41.79 -17.38 -34.51
C ALA A 24 42.57 -18.68 -34.28
N THR A 25 43.89 -18.58 -34.19
CA THR A 25 44.77 -19.67 -33.75
C THR A 25 44.46 -20.01 -32.30
N ALA A 26 43.98 -21.23 -32.06
CA ALA A 26 43.66 -21.72 -30.72
C ALA A 26 44.95 -21.88 -29.89
N VAL A 27 45.11 -21.04 -28.87
CA VAL A 27 46.04 -21.29 -27.77
C VAL A 27 45.38 -22.34 -26.86
N PRO A 28 46.08 -23.41 -26.44
CA PRO A 28 45.50 -24.40 -25.53
C PRO A 28 45.20 -23.74 -24.18
N ALA A 29 43.92 -23.50 -23.92
CA ALA A 29 43.44 -23.04 -22.64
C ALA A 29 43.63 -24.16 -21.60
N THR A 30 44.54 -23.95 -20.66
CA THR A 30 44.59 -24.71 -19.42
C THR A 30 43.23 -24.63 -18.75
N ALA A 31 42.51 -25.75 -18.70
CA ALA A 31 41.19 -25.85 -18.08
C ALA A 31 41.28 -25.39 -16.62
N ALA A 32 40.66 -24.24 -16.33
CA ALA A 32 40.40 -23.85 -14.96
C ALA A 32 39.54 -24.95 -14.29
N PRO A 33 39.80 -25.30 -13.02
CA PRO A 33 38.98 -26.27 -12.32
C PRO A 33 37.53 -25.81 -12.37
N GLN A 34 36.67 -26.62 -13.01
CA GLN A 34 35.23 -26.39 -13.05
C GLN A 34 34.73 -26.38 -11.61
N ALA A 35 34.31 -25.20 -11.15
CA ALA A 35 33.63 -25.08 -9.88
C ALA A 35 32.43 -26.03 -9.91
N LYS A 36 32.42 -27.01 -9.01
CA LYS A 36 31.32 -27.96 -8.84
C LYS A 36 30.04 -27.13 -8.69
N ALA A 37 29.11 -27.28 -9.64
CA ALA A 37 27.81 -26.61 -9.56
C ALA A 37 27.17 -26.98 -8.22
N ALA A 38 26.69 -25.98 -7.47
CA ALA A 38 25.95 -26.23 -6.25
C ALA A 38 24.71 -27.09 -6.56
N GLU A 39 24.33 -27.97 -5.64
CA GLU A 39 23.10 -28.74 -5.77
C GLU A 39 21.90 -27.78 -5.86
N PRO A 40 20.89 -28.08 -6.70
CA PRO A 40 19.70 -27.25 -6.79
C PRO A 40 18.99 -27.21 -5.44
N THR A 41 18.67 -26.01 -4.97
CA THR A 41 17.91 -25.79 -3.74
C THR A 41 16.44 -26.16 -3.94
N SER A 42 15.76 -26.56 -2.86
CA SER A 42 14.30 -26.71 -2.87
C SER A 42 13.60 -25.36 -2.72
N VAL A 43 12.34 -25.27 -3.15
CA VAL A 43 11.52 -24.05 -3.00
C VAL A 43 11.42 -23.61 -1.54
N GLU A 44 11.32 -24.55 -0.60
CA GLU A 44 11.29 -24.25 0.85
C GLU A 44 12.61 -23.65 1.34
N GLN A 45 13.74 -24.13 0.84
CA GLN A 45 15.07 -23.57 1.17
C GLN A 45 15.22 -22.16 0.62
N ASP A 46 14.76 -21.93 -0.60
CA ASP A 46 14.78 -20.59 -1.22
C ASP A 46 13.89 -19.59 -0.48
N ILE A 47 12.69 -20.01 -0.07
CA ILE A 47 11.79 -19.18 0.75
C ILE A 47 12.43 -18.89 2.11
N ALA A 48 13.06 -19.88 2.75
CA ALA A 48 13.74 -19.69 4.03
C ALA A 48 14.91 -18.71 3.90
N GLN A 49 15.73 -18.84 2.85
CA GLN A 49 16.84 -17.95 2.58
C GLN A 49 16.36 -16.53 2.25
N LEU A 50 15.33 -16.39 1.42
CA LEU A 50 14.74 -15.08 1.11
C LEU A 50 14.24 -14.38 2.38
N TYR A 51 13.56 -15.12 3.26
CA TYR A 51 13.07 -14.57 4.52
C TYR A 51 14.23 -14.07 5.40
N GLN A 52 15.34 -14.80 5.46
CA GLN A 52 16.54 -14.36 6.18
C GLN A 52 17.16 -13.11 5.55
N ASP A 53 17.26 -13.04 4.22
CA ASP A 53 17.79 -11.86 3.53
C ASP A 53 16.91 -10.62 3.76
N VAL A 54 15.59 -10.80 3.92
CA VAL A 54 14.66 -9.72 4.30
C VAL A 54 14.89 -9.30 5.76
N GLU A 55 15.07 -10.22 6.70
CA GLU A 55 15.43 -9.85 8.08
C GLU A 55 16.74 -9.06 8.13
N ASP A 56 17.77 -9.53 7.43
CA ASP A 56 19.07 -8.87 7.35
C ASP A 56 18.96 -7.48 6.70
N LEU A 57 18.12 -7.35 5.65
CA LEU A 57 17.82 -6.06 5.02
C LEU A 57 17.26 -5.07 6.04
N TYR A 58 16.22 -5.47 6.79
CA TYR A 58 15.58 -4.61 7.78
C TYR A 58 16.52 -4.27 8.96
N ASN A 59 17.34 -5.23 9.40
CA ASN A 59 18.38 -5.00 10.40
C ASN A 59 19.47 -4.02 9.92
N GLY A 60 19.69 -3.93 8.61
CA GLY A 60 20.60 -2.97 7.98
C GLY A 60 20.03 -1.58 7.75
N LEU A 61 18.71 -1.37 7.94
CA LEU A 61 18.08 -0.06 7.74
C LEU A 61 18.39 0.91 8.89
N PRO A 62 18.40 2.23 8.62
CA PRO A 62 18.40 3.24 9.68
C PRO A 62 17.20 3.08 10.63
N ALA A 63 17.39 3.38 11.91
CA ALA A 63 16.33 3.20 12.93
C ALA A 63 15.03 3.99 12.65
N ASN A 64 15.11 5.09 11.90
CA ASN A 64 13.96 5.91 11.52
C ASN A 64 13.40 5.58 10.12
N ALA A 65 13.93 4.57 9.44
CA ALA A 65 13.59 4.27 8.04
C ALA A 65 12.08 4.07 7.80
N LEU A 66 11.40 3.47 8.78
CA LEU A 66 9.98 3.10 8.71
C LEU A 66 9.09 3.92 9.65
N ARG A 67 9.55 5.09 10.09
CA ARG A 67 8.75 5.96 10.97
C ARG A 67 7.48 6.41 10.26
N GLY A 68 6.35 6.37 10.99
CA GLY A 68 5.06 6.89 10.55
C GLY A 68 4.45 6.10 9.40
N VAL A 69 4.91 4.87 9.19
CA VAL A 69 4.30 3.92 8.24
C VAL A 69 3.28 3.11 8.99
N ASP A 70 2.18 3.76 9.34
CA ASP A 70 1.02 3.09 9.92
C ASP A 70 0.15 2.61 8.75
N PRO A 71 -0.09 1.29 8.64
CA PRO A 71 -0.89 0.76 7.55
C PRO A 71 -2.37 1.10 7.77
N LEU A 72 -3.12 1.33 6.69
CA LEU A 72 -4.57 1.49 6.74
C LEU A 72 -5.27 0.34 7.49
N PHE A 73 -4.68 -0.85 7.43
CA PHE A 73 -4.98 -1.99 8.30
C PHE A 73 -3.80 -2.95 8.40
N ASP A 74 -3.75 -3.72 9.48
CA ASP A 74 -2.78 -4.78 9.66
C ASP A 74 -2.96 -5.90 8.63
N SER A 75 -1.89 -6.17 7.88
CA SER A 75 -1.84 -7.34 7.00
C SER A 75 -2.08 -8.62 7.82
N PRO A 76 -2.97 -9.53 7.37
CA PRO A 76 -3.17 -10.82 8.05
C PRO A 76 -1.90 -11.70 8.00
N VAL A 77 -0.94 -11.32 7.14
CA VAL A 77 0.38 -11.92 7.06
C VAL A 77 1.35 -11.09 7.88
N LYS A 78 1.87 -11.69 8.96
CA LYS A 78 2.92 -11.09 9.80
C LYS A 78 4.16 -10.80 8.96
N ARG A 79 4.64 -9.56 8.98
CA ARG A 79 5.90 -9.16 8.33
C ARG A 79 7.10 -9.38 9.27
N PRO A 80 8.30 -9.68 8.74
CA PRO A 80 9.51 -9.71 9.55
C PRO A 80 9.72 -8.36 10.25
N GLY A 81 10.03 -8.38 11.55
CA GLY A 81 10.27 -7.16 12.35
C GLY A 81 9.03 -6.38 12.79
N GLN A 82 7.82 -6.74 12.35
CA GLN A 82 6.59 -6.09 12.83
C GLN A 82 6.28 -6.55 14.27
N GLN A 83 6.21 -5.59 15.19
CA GLN A 83 5.71 -5.83 16.55
C GLN A 83 4.18 -5.87 16.52
N ALA A 84 3.57 -6.77 17.31
CA ALA A 84 2.11 -6.83 17.39
C ALA A 84 1.58 -5.54 18.04
N HIS A 85 0.73 -4.79 17.33
CA HIS A 85 0.20 -3.50 17.79
C HIS A 85 -0.89 -3.66 18.88
N ALA A 86 -1.55 -4.81 18.96
CA ALA A 86 -2.59 -5.05 19.95
C ALA A 86 -2.03 -5.63 21.26
N ALA A 87 -1.61 -4.76 22.18
CA ALA A 87 -1.38 -5.16 23.58
C ALA A 87 -2.70 -5.51 24.31
N GLN A 88 -3.83 -5.09 23.75
CA GLN A 88 -5.17 -5.29 24.28
C GLN A 88 -5.94 -6.21 23.33
N GLY A 89 -6.71 -7.16 23.89
CA GLY A 89 -7.54 -8.07 23.10
C GLY A 89 -8.61 -7.33 22.29
N PRO A 90 -9.33 -8.04 21.40
CA PRO A 90 -10.35 -7.43 20.57
C PRO A 90 -11.47 -6.81 21.42
N ILE A 91 -12.07 -5.73 20.91
CA ILE A 91 -13.18 -5.02 21.52
C ILE A 91 -14.37 -5.99 21.65
N PRO A 92 -14.86 -6.27 22.88
CA PRO A 92 -15.93 -7.24 23.08
C PRO A 92 -17.20 -6.91 22.29
N GLY A 93 -17.75 -7.90 21.60
CA GLY A 93 -18.98 -7.75 20.82
C GLY A 93 -18.79 -7.05 19.46
N CYS A 94 -17.57 -6.71 19.08
CA CYS A 94 -17.26 -6.17 17.76
C CYS A 94 -17.05 -7.29 16.72
N THR A 95 -17.50 -7.05 15.49
CA THR A 95 -17.24 -7.91 14.33
C THR A 95 -16.38 -7.15 13.34
N GLU A 96 -15.28 -7.76 12.88
CA GLU A 96 -14.38 -7.14 11.91
C GLU A 96 -15.11 -6.74 10.62
N GLY A 97 -14.61 -5.71 9.96
CA GLY A 97 -15.11 -5.28 8.67
C GLY A 97 -14.93 -6.32 7.56
N SER A 98 -15.68 -6.13 6.47
CA SER A 98 -15.71 -7.09 5.35
C SER A 98 -14.38 -7.22 4.60
N LEU A 99 -13.55 -6.17 4.57
CA LEU A 99 -12.23 -6.22 3.94
C LEU A 99 -11.31 -7.15 4.71
N LEU A 100 -11.24 -7.00 6.04
CA LEU A 100 -10.42 -7.87 6.89
C LEU A 100 -10.93 -9.31 6.88
N THR A 101 -12.25 -9.50 6.94
CA THR A 101 -12.86 -10.83 6.80
C THR A 101 -12.44 -11.50 5.49
N TYR A 102 -12.44 -10.76 4.38
CA TYR A 102 -12.01 -11.27 3.08
C TYR A 102 -10.50 -11.53 3.02
N ALA A 103 -9.69 -10.62 3.57
CA ALA A 103 -8.23 -10.77 3.66
C ALA A 103 -7.84 -12.01 4.46
N ASN A 104 -8.49 -12.26 5.60
CA ASN A 104 -8.33 -13.45 6.43
C ASN A 104 -8.68 -14.72 5.66
N LYS A 105 -9.77 -14.69 4.88
CA LYS A 105 -10.13 -15.81 3.99
C LYS A 105 -9.04 -16.08 2.95
N LEU A 106 -8.52 -15.05 2.27
CA LEU A 106 -7.40 -15.22 1.34
C LEU A 106 -6.18 -15.83 2.05
N ALA A 107 -5.82 -15.31 3.22
CA ALA A 107 -4.65 -15.77 3.97
C ALA A 107 -4.79 -17.23 4.43
N SER A 108 -5.98 -17.63 4.87
CA SER A 108 -6.28 -19.01 5.30
C SER A 108 -6.17 -20.06 4.19
N SER A 109 -6.17 -19.62 2.93
CA SER A 109 -6.01 -20.52 1.77
C SER A 109 -4.55 -20.89 1.48
N LEU A 110 -3.60 -20.20 2.11
CA LEU A 110 -2.17 -20.41 1.92
C LEU A 110 -1.64 -21.48 2.87
N THR A 111 -0.75 -22.33 2.37
CA THR A 111 0.07 -23.18 3.22
C THR A 111 1.03 -22.31 4.07
N PRO A 112 1.58 -22.84 5.18
CA PRO A 112 2.58 -22.11 5.96
C PRO A 112 3.78 -21.63 5.15
N THR A 113 4.24 -22.45 4.19
CA THR A 113 5.35 -22.13 3.28
C THR A 113 4.98 -20.99 2.33
N GLU A 114 3.80 -21.02 1.72
CA GLU A 114 3.30 -19.94 0.86
C GLU A 114 3.07 -18.64 1.64
N GLY A 115 2.53 -18.73 2.86
CA GLY A 115 2.38 -17.59 3.76
C GLY A 115 3.73 -16.94 4.12
N LYS A 116 4.78 -17.75 4.32
CA LYS A 116 6.15 -17.25 4.55
C LYS A 116 6.72 -16.55 3.32
N ALA A 117 6.51 -17.11 2.12
CA ALA A 117 6.92 -16.46 0.86
C ALA A 117 6.18 -15.13 0.65
N LEU A 118 4.86 -15.13 0.85
CA LEU A 118 4.01 -13.93 0.76
C LEU A 118 4.48 -12.84 1.73
N SER A 119 4.80 -13.20 2.97
CA SER A 119 5.31 -12.28 4.00
C SER A 119 6.61 -11.59 3.55
N ALA A 120 7.60 -12.37 3.13
CA ALA A 120 8.89 -11.84 2.69
C ALA A 120 8.74 -10.93 1.46
N LEU A 121 7.94 -11.35 0.48
CA LEU A 121 7.73 -10.61 -0.76
C LEU A 121 6.89 -9.34 -0.57
N SER A 122 5.86 -9.38 0.29
CA SER A 122 5.09 -8.17 0.65
C SER A 122 5.98 -7.14 1.35
N ALA A 123 6.87 -7.56 2.26
CA ALA A 123 7.83 -6.67 2.91
C ALA A 123 8.80 -6.01 1.91
N ILE A 124 9.34 -6.77 0.94
CA ILE A 124 10.18 -6.21 -0.14
C ILE A 124 9.39 -5.21 -0.98
N GLY A 125 8.15 -5.54 -1.36
CA GLY A 125 7.29 -4.67 -2.16
C GLY A 125 6.95 -3.36 -1.45
N GLN A 126 6.64 -3.44 -0.16
CA GLN A 126 6.41 -2.26 0.68
C GLN A 126 7.65 -1.35 0.70
N LEU A 127 8.81 -1.92 1.02
CA LEU A 127 10.05 -1.14 1.13
C LEU A 127 10.49 -0.55 -0.22
N TYR A 128 10.29 -1.27 -1.32
CA TYR A 128 10.48 -0.74 -2.68
C TYR A 128 9.64 0.53 -2.88
N THR A 129 8.34 0.43 -2.59
CA THR A 129 7.41 1.54 -2.80
C THR A 129 7.71 2.72 -1.87
N GLN A 130 8.16 2.44 -0.64
CA GLN A 130 8.46 3.44 0.36
C GLN A 130 9.78 4.18 0.12
N ALA A 131 10.81 3.51 -0.40
CA ALA A 131 12.17 4.04 -0.43
C ALA A 131 12.76 4.23 -1.83
N VAL A 132 12.32 3.43 -2.81
CA VAL A 132 12.96 3.37 -4.13
C VAL A 132 12.06 3.95 -5.22
N ALA A 133 10.78 3.55 -5.25
CA ALA A 133 9.83 4.08 -6.21
C ALA A 133 9.58 5.59 -5.98
N SER A 134 9.25 6.30 -7.06
CA SER A 134 8.97 7.74 -7.02
C SER A 134 8.03 8.12 -8.16
N ASP A 135 7.17 9.11 -7.91
CA ASP A 135 6.23 9.66 -8.90
C ASP A 135 6.91 10.51 -10.00
N LYS A 136 8.25 10.65 -9.94
CA LYS A 136 9.07 11.17 -11.05
C LYS A 136 9.07 10.26 -12.27
N THR A 137 8.71 8.99 -12.10
CA THR A 137 8.44 8.07 -13.20
C THR A 137 6.93 7.84 -13.32
N PRO A 138 6.40 7.55 -14.53
CA PRO A 138 4.98 7.29 -14.70
C PRO A 138 4.48 6.19 -13.76
N GLN A 139 3.47 6.52 -12.96
CA GLN A 139 2.81 5.59 -12.05
C GLN A 139 1.61 4.95 -12.74
N VAL A 140 1.36 3.67 -12.44
CA VAL A 140 0.25 2.89 -13.01
C VAL A 140 -0.51 2.23 -11.87
N PHE A 141 -1.75 2.67 -11.61
CA PHE A 141 -2.54 2.24 -10.48
C PHE A 141 -3.56 1.16 -10.84
N GLY A 142 -3.64 0.13 -10.01
CA GLY A 142 -4.36 -1.11 -10.30
C GLY A 142 -3.51 -2.11 -11.08
N THR A 143 -3.92 -3.37 -11.02
CA THR A 143 -3.21 -4.49 -11.63
C THR A 143 -2.95 -4.24 -13.11
N ASP A 144 -3.93 -3.67 -13.83
CA ASP A 144 -3.86 -3.39 -15.27
C ASP A 144 -3.87 -1.88 -15.60
N GLY A 145 -3.69 -1.03 -14.59
CA GLY A 145 -3.67 0.44 -14.76
C GLY A 145 -5.05 1.09 -14.82
N GLN A 146 -6.12 0.34 -14.58
CA GLN A 146 -7.51 0.79 -14.68
C GLN A 146 -7.86 1.98 -13.76
N TYR A 147 -7.10 2.17 -12.68
CA TYR A 147 -7.31 3.25 -11.72
C TYR A 147 -6.42 4.47 -11.95
N THR A 148 -5.48 4.40 -12.91
CA THR A 148 -4.48 5.46 -13.13
C THR A 148 -5.09 6.85 -13.35
N PRO A 149 -6.13 7.03 -14.19
CA PRO A 149 -6.73 8.35 -14.39
C PRO A 149 -7.41 8.90 -13.13
N ARG A 150 -8.09 8.04 -12.37
CA ARG A 150 -8.76 8.41 -11.11
C ARG A 150 -7.73 8.82 -10.06
N ALA A 151 -6.72 7.98 -9.84
CA ALA A 151 -5.66 8.22 -8.87
C ALA A 151 -4.93 9.56 -9.14
N GLY A 152 -4.59 9.82 -10.41
CA GLY A 152 -4.00 11.11 -10.82
C GLY A 152 -4.92 12.30 -10.55
N ALA A 153 -6.20 12.19 -10.91
CA ALA A 153 -7.17 13.27 -10.68
C ALA A 153 -7.40 13.53 -9.18
N THR A 154 -7.49 12.49 -8.36
CA THR A 154 -7.69 12.60 -6.90
C THR A 154 -6.50 13.29 -6.24
N ILE A 155 -5.27 12.86 -6.51
CA ILE A 155 -4.09 13.48 -5.87
C ILE A 155 -3.92 14.95 -6.29
N ASP A 156 -4.20 15.27 -7.56
CA ASP A 156 -4.13 16.65 -8.04
C ASP A 156 -5.16 17.55 -7.34
N LYS A 157 -6.38 17.06 -7.08
CA LYS A 157 -7.37 17.79 -6.28
C LYS A 157 -6.92 17.96 -4.83
N LEU A 158 -6.48 16.88 -4.17
CA LEU A 158 -6.08 16.91 -2.76
C LEU A 158 -4.92 17.88 -2.50
N ARG A 159 -3.97 17.96 -3.43
CA ARG A 159 -2.85 18.92 -3.38
C ARG A 159 -3.27 20.38 -3.36
N GLY A 160 -4.46 20.70 -3.87
CA GLY A 160 -5.05 22.05 -3.82
C GLY A 160 -6.18 22.20 -2.80
N PHE A 161 -6.53 21.14 -2.06
CA PHE A 161 -7.68 21.13 -1.18
C PHE A 161 -7.31 21.61 0.23
N TRP A 162 -6.38 20.93 0.88
CA TRP A 162 -5.95 21.25 2.24
C TRP A 162 -4.89 22.37 2.24
N ASP A 163 -4.92 23.21 3.26
CA ASP A 163 -3.94 24.29 3.50
C ASP A 163 -2.65 23.75 4.15
N ILE A 164 -2.06 22.71 3.56
CA ILE A 164 -0.78 22.12 3.96
C ILE A 164 0.22 22.18 2.80
N GLU A 165 1.51 22.04 3.13
CA GLU A 165 2.56 21.97 2.11
C GLU A 165 2.48 20.65 1.32
N SER A 166 1.91 20.74 0.12
CA SER A 166 1.35 19.60 -0.62
C SER A 166 2.13 19.23 -1.90
N TRP A 167 2.89 20.16 -2.48
CA TRP A 167 3.51 19.93 -3.80
C TRP A 167 4.58 18.84 -3.79
N ASN A 168 5.09 18.47 -2.62
CA ASN A 168 6.08 17.41 -2.44
C ASN A 168 5.50 16.08 -1.91
N ILE A 169 4.18 15.95 -1.77
CA ILE A 169 3.52 14.68 -1.43
C ILE A 169 3.42 13.85 -2.70
N GLN A 170 4.15 12.74 -2.76
CA GLN A 170 4.11 11.82 -3.90
C GLN A 170 2.91 10.88 -3.80
N LEU A 171 2.32 10.49 -4.93
CA LEU A 171 1.44 9.32 -4.98
C LEU A 171 2.16 8.22 -5.76
N VAL A 172 2.43 7.09 -5.09
CA VAL A 172 3.25 6.01 -5.62
C VAL A 172 2.44 4.72 -5.70
N ALA A 173 2.50 4.03 -6.84
CA ALA A 173 1.81 2.75 -7.02
C ALA A 173 2.59 1.63 -6.32
N TRP A 174 1.93 0.88 -5.44
CA TRP A 174 2.48 -0.33 -4.85
C TRP A 174 1.95 -1.55 -5.60
N LYS A 175 2.79 -2.14 -6.46
CA LYS A 175 2.40 -3.26 -7.32
C LYS A 175 3.10 -4.54 -6.93
N GLY A 176 2.33 -5.62 -6.76
CA GLY A 176 2.92 -6.94 -6.49
C GLY A 176 3.76 -7.45 -7.67
N THR A 177 3.41 -7.04 -8.89
CA THR A 177 4.15 -7.36 -10.12
C THR A 177 5.53 -6.71 -10.21
N ASP A 178 5.82 -5.67 -9.42
CA ASP A 178 7.15 -5.05 -9.40
C ASP A 178 8.23 -6.00 -8.85
N LEU A 179 7.83 -6.98 -8.04
CA LEU A 179 8.69 -8.05 -7.51
C LEU A 179 9.21 -9.00 -8.60
N GLY A 180 8.55 -9.01 -9.75
CA GLY A 180 8.99 -9.75 -10.94
C GLY A 180 10.22 -9.13 -11.63
N SER A 181 10.61 -7.91 -11.24
CA SER A 181 11.81 -7.25 -11.74
C SER A 181 12.99 -7.43 -10.78
N GLN A 182 13.97 -8.23 -11.20
CA GLN A 182 15.21 -8.42 -10.45
C GLN A 182 15.94 -7.09 -10.20
N GLU A 183 15.87 -6.14 -11.14
CA GLU A 183 16.47 -4.82 -10.94
C GLU A 183 15.85 -4.08 -9.74
N ARG A 184 14.52 -4.07 -9.67
CA ARG A 184 13.79 -3.39 -8.58
C ARG A 184 14.02 -4.07 -7.24
N THR A 185 13.95 -5.39 -7.19
CA THR A 185 14.22 -6.13 -5.94
C THR A 185 15.67 -5.96 -5.48
N THR A 186 16.65 -5.98 -6.39
CA THR A 186 18.05 -5.67 -6.06
C THR A 186 18.23 -4.23 -5.57
N GLN A 187 17.55 -3.24 -6.17
CA GLN A 187 17.59 -1.86 -5.68
C GLN A 187 17.05 -1.76 -4.24
N THR A 188 15.98 -2.48 -3.91
CA THR A 188 15.45 -2.53 -2.54
C THR A 188 16.43 -3.15 -1.57
N PHE A 189 17.04 -4.30 -1.91
CA PHE A 189 18.01 -4.94 -1.01
C PHE A 189 19.28 -4.11 -0.76
N LYS A 190 19.67 -3.23 -1.70
CA LYS A 190 20.81 -2.30 -1.51
C LYS A 190 20.59 -1.28 -0.39
N LEU A 191 19.37 -1.15 0.14
CA LEU A 191 19.07 -0.24 1.25
C LEU A 191 19.72 -0.69 2.57
N GLY A 192 19.96 -1.99 2.75
CA GLY A 192 20.53 -2.54 3.98
C GLY A 192 21.58 -3.64 3.78
N LEU A 193 21.78 -4.14 2.55
CA LEU A 193 22.77 -5.19 2.24
C LEU A 193 23.89 -4.66 1.34
N ASP A 194 25.06 -5.32 1.39
CA ASP A 194 26.14 -5.04 0.45
C ASP A 194 25.74 -5.40 -1.00
N PRO A 195 26.38 -4.78 -2.02
CA PRO A 195 25.94 -4.93 -3.42
C PRO A 195 25.90 -6.37 -3.94
N LYS A 196 26.83 -7.24 -3.50
CA LYS A 196 26.88 -8.63 -3.98
C LYS A 196 25.74 -9.44 -3.39
N ARG A 197 25.50 -9.31 -2.08
CA ARG A 197 24.35 -9.94 -1.42
C ARG A 197 23.02 -9.42 -1.95
N ALA A 198 22.88 -8.10 -2.15
CA ALA A 198 21.67 -7.51 -2.69
C ALA A 198 21.31 -8.03 -4.10
N ALA A 199 22.32 -8.28 -4.95
CA ALA A 199 22.10 -8.88 -6.26
C ALA A 199 21.59 -10.32 -6.16
N ALA A 200 22.17 -11.13 -5.27
CA ALA A 200 21.74 -12.50 -5.04
C ALA A 200 20.32 -12.58 -4.44
N ALA A 201 20.04 -11.78 -3.41
CA ALA A 201 18.74 -11.70 -2.77
C ALA A 201 17.65 -11.19 -3.73
N GLY A 202 17.96 -10.20 -4.58
CA GLY A 202 17.04 -9.71 -5.60
C GLY A 202 16.67 -10.79 -6.63
N ALA A 203 17.65 -11.58 -7.08
CA ALA A 203 17.40 -12.72 -7.97
C ALA A 203 16.55 -13.81 -7.28
N LEU A 204 16.84 -14.09 -6.01
CA LEU A 204 16.09 -15.07 -5.20
C LEU A 204 14.63 -14.62 -4.99
N ALA A 205 14.38 -13.34 -4.73
CA ALA A 205 13.02 -12.81 -4.59
C ALA A 205 12.18 -13.04 -5.85
N THR A 206 12.74 -12.72 -7.02
CA THR A 206 12.08 -12.95 -8.31
C THR A 206 11.90 -14.44 -8.58
N LYS A 207 12.87 -15.30 -8.25
CA LYS A 207 12.74 -16.76 -8.35
C LYS A 207 11.56 -17.28 -7.51
N VAL A 208 11.52 -16.95 -6.22
CA VAL A 208 10.45 -17.37 -5.30
C VAL A 208 9.07 -16.90 -5.77
N LEU A 209 8.96 -15.67 -6.27
CA LEU A 209 7.70 -15.14 -6.80
C LEU A 209 7.07 -16.03 -7.88
N TYR A 210 7.90 -16.59 -8.77
CA TYR A 210 7.44 -17.41 -9.90
C TYR A 210 7.39 -18.91 -9.57
N GLU A 211 8.17 -19.40 -8.61
CA GLU A 211 8.14 -20.80 -8.19
C GLU A 211 7.01 -21.13 -7.21
N VAL A 212 6.44 -20.12 -6.53
CA VAL A 212 5.29 -20.29 -5.62
C VAL A 212 4.00 -19.92 -6.36
N PRO A 213 3.21 -20.90 -6.86
CA PRO A 213 2.09 -20.60 -7.76
C PRO A 213 0.98 -19.77 -7.10
N ALA A 214 0.80 -19.91 -5.79
CA ALA A 214 -0.17 -19.12 -5.02
C ALA A 214 0.08 -17.61 -5.11
N LEU A 215 1.30 -17.15 -5.41
CA LEU A 215 1.61 -15.73 -5.54
C LEU A 215 1.26 -15.14 -6.91
N GLN A 216 0.91 -16.01 -7.88
CA GLN A 216 0.37 -15.62 -9.19
C GLN A 216 1.27 -14.62 -9.94
N GLY A 217 2.60 -14.79 -9.84
CA GLY A 217 3.55 -13.87 -10.48
C GLY A 217 3.42 -12.42 -10.01
N GLY A 218 3.00 -12.20 -8.76
CA GLY A 218 2.81 -10.87 -8.19
C GLY A 218 1.38 -10.34 -8.22
N ARG A 219 0.41 -11.14 -8.69
CA ARG A 219 -1.00 -10.74 -8.77
C ARG A 219 -1.86 -11.19 -7.58
N HIS A 220 -1.28 -11.89 -6.61
CA HIS A 220 -2.01 -12.24 -5.40
C HIS A 220 -2.30 -10.98 -4.57
N PRO A 221 -3.58 -10.63 -4.27
CA PRO A 221 -3.93 -9.35 -3.67
C PRO A 221 -3.22 -9.08 -2.34
N LEU A 222 -2.99 -10.10 -1.50
CA LEU A 222 -2.31 -9.94 -0.22
C LEU A 222 -0.87 -9.40 -0.30
N LEU A 223 -0.21 -9.42 -1.47
CA LEU A 223 1.12 -8.82 -1.61
C LEU A 223 1.11 -7.31 -1.35
N THR A 224 0.01 -6.66 -1.76
CA THR A 224 -0.18 -5.21 -1.81
C THR A 224 -1.57 -4.83 -1.30
N LEU A 225 -2.16 -5.66 -0.44
CA LEU A 225 -3.41 -5.36 0.25
C LEU A 225 -3.10 -4.34 1.37
N ASN A 226 -2.89 -3.09 0.98
CA ASN A 226 -2.80 -1.94 1.88
C ASN A 226 -2.77 -0.61 1.10
N ALA A 227 -2.93 0.47 1.85
CA ALA A 227 -2.41 1.79 1.52
C ALA A 227 -1.78 2.38 2.78
N PHE A 228 -0.83 3.30 2.63
CA PHE A 228 -0.27 4.00 3.78
C PHE A 228 0.34 5.33 3.36
N SER A 229 0.57 6.16 4.35
CA SER A 229 1.20 7.46 4.23
C SER A 229 2.52 7.47 4.95
N ALA A 230 3.49 8.19 4.43
CA ALA A 230 4.79 8.37 5.07
C ALA A 230 5.08 9.87 5.27
N PRO A 231 5.59 10.27 6.45
CA PRO A 231 6.00 11.65 6.73
C PRO A 231 7.29 12.05 5.99
N ALA A 232 7.68 13.31 6.16
CA ALA A 232 8.84 13.88 5.47
C ALA A 232 10.18 13.26 5.87
N ASP A 233 10.30 12.68 7.06
CA ASP A 233 11.52 12.08 7.61
C ASP A 233 11.67 10.58 7.31
N SER A 234 10.72 9.96 6.59
CA SER A 234 10.84 8.59 6.09
C SER A 234 11.81 8.49 4.90
N LEU A 235 12.29 7.27 4.58
CA LEU A 235 13.29 7.03 3.51
C LEU A 235 13.00 7.73 2.17
N GLY A 236 11.72 7.80 1.81
CA GLY A 236 11.26 8.39 0.57
C GLY A 236 10.68 9.80 0.68
N GLY A 237 10.69 10.40 1.87
CA GLY A 237 9.95 11.63 2.18
C GLY A 237 8.43 11.46 2.07
N LYS A 238 7.71 12.59 2.03
CA LYS A 238 6.25 12.61 2.01
C LYS A 238 5.67 11.84 0.82
N ARG A 239 4.86 10.82 1.10
CA ARG A 239 4.21 10.03 0.04
C ARG A 239 2.99 9.28 0.56
N ILE A 240 2.10 9.00 -0.37
CA ILE A 240 1.00 8.04 -0.25
C ILE A 240 1.33 6.86 -1.15
N MET A 241 1.24 5.65 -0.63
CA MET A 241 1.48 4.42 -1.35
C MET A 241 0.18 3.66 -1.48
N LEU A 242 -0.25 3.42 -2.73
CA LEU A 242 -1.54 2.81 -3.03
C LEU A 242 -1.35 1.43 -3.65
N GLY A 243 -1.74 0.40 -2.89
CA GLY A 243 -1.64 -1.00 -3.30
C GLY A 243 -2.67 -1.42 -4.34
N ASP A 244 -2.23 -2.11 -5.39
CA ASP A 244 -3.15 -2.67 -6.40
C ASP A 244 -4.02 -3.80 -5.82
N GLY A 245 -3.48 -4.61 -4.90
CA GLY A 245 -4.22 -5.65 -4.21
C GLY A 245 -5.35 -5.10 -3.35
N LEU A 246 -5.14 -3.95 -2.68
CA LEU A 246 -6.21 -3.24 -1.97
C LEU A 246 -7.34 -2.87 -2.93
N LEU A 247 -6.99 -2.24 -4.05
CA LEU A 247 -7.97 -1.81 -5.06
C LEU A 247 -8.74 -2.99 -5.65
N ASP A 248 -8.08 -4.11 -5.91
CA ASP A 248 -8.71 -5.34 -6.40
C ASP A 248 -9.72 -5.91 -5.38
N VAL A 249 -9.40 -5.90 -4.09
CA VAL A 249 -10.31 -6.40 -3.05
C VAL A 249 -11.47 -5.46 -2.80
N VAL A 250 -11.27 -4.15 -2.71
CA VAL A 250 -12.40 -3.21 -2.52
C VAL A 250 -13.34 -3.22 -3.72
N ASN A 251 -12.82 -3.41 -4.94
CA ASN A 251 -13.62 -3.66 -6.13
C ASN A 251 -14.42 -4.98 -5.99
N HIS A 252 -13.78 -6.07 -5.56
CA HIS A 252 -14.47 -7.34 -5.31
C HIS A 252 -15.61 -7.22 -4.29
N LEU A 253 -15.45 -6.36 -3.28
CA LEU A 253 -16.46 -6.08 -2.26
C LEU A 253 -17.55 -5.09 -2.73
N GLY A 254 -17.44 -4.56 -3.95
CA GLY A 254 -18.45 -3.70 -4.56
C GLY A 254 -18.24 -2.19 -4.33
N PHE A 255 -17.04 -1.77 -3.92
CA PHE A 255 -16.70 -0.36 -3.66
C PHE A 255 -15.91 0.29 -4.80
N ASP A 256 -15.94 -0.28 -6.02
CA ASP A 256 -15.13 0.22 -7.15
C ASP A 256 -15.35 1.71 -7.42
N ASP A 257 -16.60 2.17 -7.38
CA ASP A 257 -17.02 3.54 -7.69
C ASP A 257 -16.43 4.60 -6.75
N VAL A 258 -16.02 4.22 -5.53
CA VAL A 258 -15.49 5.14 -4.50
C VAL A 258 -14.08 4.80 -4.03
N SER A 259 -13.54 3.65 -4.46
CA SER A 259 -12.31 3.06 -3.93
C SER A 259 -11.10 4.00 -3.91
N VAL A 260 -10.72 4.54 -5.07
CA VAL A 260 -9.51 5.33 -5.23
C VAL A 260 -9.61 6.63 -4.44
N GLU A 261 -10.72 7.35 -4.59
CA GLU A 261 -10.92 8.66 -3.98
C GLU A 261 -11.02 8.57 -2.46
N ALA A 262 -11.73 7.56 -1.94
CA ALA A 262 -11.84 7.32 -0.50
C ALA A 262 -10.50 6.93 0.12
N VAL A 263 -9.80 5.92 -0.46
CA VAL A 263 -8.52 5.44 0.08
C VAL A 263 -7.47 6.55 0.00
N VAL A 264 -7.29 7.19 -1.15
CA VAL A 264 -6.29 8.27 -1.26
C VAL A 264 -6.68 9.47 -0.41
N GLY A 265 -7.98 9.77 -0.27
CA GLY A 265 -8.49 10.82 0.61
C GLY A 265 -8.18 10.56 2.09
N HIS A 266 -8.37 9.32 2.56
CA HIS A 266 -7.97 8.88 3.90
C HIS A 266 -6.46 9.04 4.09
N GLU A 267 -5.65 8.50 3.18
CA GLU A 267 -4.18 8.59 3.27
C GLU A 267 -3.68 10.04 3.26
N TYR A 268 -4.32 10.89 2.47
CA TYR A 268 -4.02 12.32 2.52
C TYR A 268 -4.40 12.96 3.86
N GLY A 269 -5.40 12.41 4.54
CA GLY A 269 -5.73 12.74 5.93
C GLY A 269 -4.55 12.53 6.89
N HIS A 270 -3.81 11.42 6.75
CA HIS A 270 -2.56 11.22 7.49
C HIS A 270 -1.51 12.29 7.16
N GLN A 271 -1.40 12.71 5.89
CA GLN A 271 -0.52 13.83 5.51
C GLN A 271 -0.94 15.16 6.14
N VAL A 272 -2.24 15.38 6.34
CA VAL A 272 -2.76 16.53 7.09
C VAL A 272 -2.30 16.46 8.54
N ASP A 273 -2.42 15.30 9.18
CA ASP A 273 -1.97 15.10 10.56
C ASP A 273 -0.45 15.31 10.71
N PHE A 274 0.36 14.77 9.79
CA PHE A 274 1.82 14.98 9.76
C PHE A 274 2.19 16.45 9.61
N ALA A 275 1.43 17.23 8.85
CA ALA A 275 1.69 18.65 8.65
C ALA A 275 1.44 19.50 9.92
N HIS A 276 0.72 18.96 10.91
CA HIS A 276 0.37 19.61 12.17
C HIS A 276 0.93 18.91 13.40
N ASP A 277 1.90 18.00 13.22
CA ASP A 277 2.48 17.18 14.28
C ASP A 277 1.42 16.45 15.15
N ASN A 278 0.28 16.09 14.56
CA ASN A 278 -0.79 15.34 15.21
C ASN A 278 -0.52 13.83 15.05
N TYR A 279 -0.08 13.16 16.11
CA TYR A 279 0.24 11.71 16.08
C TYR A 279 -0.53 10.96 17.18
N PRO A 280 -1.86 10.76 17.04
CA PRO A 280 -2.62 10.04 18.04
C PRO A 280 -2.15 8.58 18.11
N ARG A 281 -2.09 8.02 19.32
CA ARG A 281 -1.70 6.61 19.55
C ARG A 281 -2.87 5.71 19.92
N ASN A 282 -4.07 6.14 19.59
CA ASN A 282 -5.33 5.45 19.82
C ASN A 282 -6.14 5.49 18.52
N GLU A 283 -7.39 5.04 18.56
CA GLU A 283 -8.25 4.90 17.39
C GLU A 283 -8.50 6.23 16.64
N SER A 284 -8.29 7.39 17.30
CA SER A 284 -8.36 8.69 16.63
C SER A 284 -7.28 8.89 15.56
N GLY A 285 -6.21 8.09 15.58
CA GLY A 285 -5.16 8.07 14.55
C GLY A 285 -5.67 7.63 13.18
N GLU A 286 -6.68 6.76 13.14
CA GLU A 286 -7.32 6.30 11.88
C GLU A 286 -8.67 6.97 11.65
N MET A 287 -9.44 7.21 12.72
CA MET A 287 -10.74 7.87 12.61
C MET A 287 -10.63 9.34 12.19
N GLY A 288 -9.52 10.02 12.52
CA GLY A 288 -9.26 11.39 12.06
C GLY A 288 -9.14 11.45 10.52
N PRO A 289 -8.21 10.69 9.93
CA PRO A 289 -8.13 10.48 8.48
C PRO A 289 -9.44 10.06 7.82
N ASP A 290 -10.24 9.17 8.42
CA ASP A 290 -11.60 8.86 7.92
C ASP A 290 -12.48 10.12 7.85
N ALA A 291 -12.49 10.94 8.90
CA ALA A 291 -13.23 12.19 8.92
C ALA A 291 -12.71 13.22 7.89
N TYR A 292 -11.40 13.28 7.66
CA TYR A 292 -10.83 14.20 6.68
C TYR A 292 -11.13 13.75 5.25
N GLY A 293 -11.01 12.44 4.99
CA GLY A 293 -11.39 11.81 3.73
C GLY A 293 -12.87 11.99 3.41
N GLY A 294 -13.77 11.73 4.38
CA GLY A 294 -15.21 11.96 4.24
C GLY A 294 -15.56 13.43 3.98
N TYR A 295 -14.87 14.37 4.65
CA TYR A 295 -15.01 15.79 4.35
C TYR A 295 -14.61 16.12 2.91
N PHE A 296 -13.46 15.63 2.44
CA PHE A 296 -13.02 15.80 1.06
C PHE A 296 -14.00 15.19 0.05
N ALA A 297 -14.50 13.97 0.31
CA ALA A 297 -15.45 13.27 -0.55
C ALA A 297 -16.75 14.07 -0.75
N ALA A 298 -17.29 14.65 0.32
CA ALA A 298 -18.53 15.42 0.28
C ALA A 298 -18.37 16.88 -0.18
N HIS A 299 -17.19 17.49 -0.03
CA HIS A 299 -17.00 18.92 -0.25
C HIS A 299 -17.07 19.31 -1.74
N ALA A 300 -17.65 20.48 -2.05
CA ALA A 300 -17.86 20.95 -3.43
C ALA A 300 -16.57 21.18 -4.23
N LYS A 301 -15.45 21.42 -3.52
CA LYS A 301 -14.09 21.52 -4.10
C LYS A 301 -13.29 20.22 -4.06
N GLY A 302 -13.83 19.16 -3.44
CA GLY A 302 -13.23 17.83 -3.41
C GLY A 302 -13.89 16.95 -4.48
N GLU A 303 -14.49 15.85 -4.06
CA GLU A 303 -15.24 14.97 -4.99
C GLU A 303 -16.69 15.40 -5.23
N ALA A 304 -17.26 16.21 -4.33
CA ALA A 304 -18.65 16.65 -4.41
C ALA A 304 -19.63 15.47 -4.58
N TYR A 305 -19.34 14.34 -3.93
CA TYR A 305 -20.18 13.15 -3.98
C TYR A 305 -21.59 13.44 -3.48
N ASN A 306 -22.58 12.80 -4.11
CA ASN A 306 -23.96 12.84 -3.62
C ASN A 306 -24.11 11.96 -2.38
N ALA A 307 -25.24 12.08 -1.67
CA ALA A 307 -25.48 11.36 -0.43
C ALA A 307 -25.37 9.82 -0.52
N ARG A 308 -25.71 9.23 -1.68
CA ARG A 308 -25.54 7.78 -1.88
C ARG A 308 -24.06 7.41 -1.98
N THR A 309 -23.29 8.14 -2.78
CA THR A 309 -21.86 7.88 -2.97
C THR A 309 -21.08 8.17 -1.68
N GLN A 310 -21.47 9.20 -0.92
CA GLN A 310 -21.01 9.44 0.46
C GLN A 310 -21.23 8.19 1.35
N GLN A 311 -22.46 7.66 1.36
CA GLN A 311 -22.75 6.45 2.12
C GLN A 311 -21.85 5.27 1.73
N GLU A 312 -21.55 5.08 0.43
CA GLU A 312 -20.61 4.06 -0.05
C GLU A 312 -19.19 4.27 0.49
N VAL A 313 -18.69 5.52 0.59
CA VAL A 313 -17.42 5.86 1.26
C VAL A 313 -17.43 5.41 2.72
N THR A 314 -18.46 5.80 3.49
CA THR A 314 -18.52 5.43 4.91
C THR A 314 -18.59 3.91 5.15
N TYR A 315 -19.15 3.15 4.21
CA TYR A 315 -19.15 1.68 4.27
C TYR A 315 -17.79 1.07 3.90
N LEU A 316 -17.06 1.70 2.99
CA LEU A 316 -15.68 1.31 2.70
C LEU A 316 -14.80 1.52 3.94
N ASP A 317 -14.89 2.67 4.61
CA ASP A 317 -14.13 2.93 5.86
C ASP A 317 -14.50 1.90 6.94
N ALA A 318 -15.80 1.59 7.08
CA ALA A 318 -16.27 0.54 8.00
C ALA A 318 -15.69 -0.83 7.68
N SER A 319 -15.48 -1.15 6.39
CA SER A 319 -14.98 -2.46 5.97
C SER A 319 -13.57 -2.78 6.46
N ILE A 320 -12.84 -1.75 6.89
CA ILE A 320 -11.45 -1.82 7.34
C ILE A 320 -11.34 -1.91 8.87
N GLY A 321 -12.41 -1.59 9.62
CA GLY A 321 -12.40 -1.63 11.10
C GLY A 321 -12.00 -3.02 11.64
N ASP A 322 -10.97 -3.04 12.49
CA ASP A 322 -10.30 -4.25 12.97
C ASP A 322 -10.80 -4.75 14.32
N CYS A 323 -11.67 -3.97 14.99
CA CYS A 323 -12.11 -4.27 16.35
C CYS A 323 -10.99 -4.29 17.39
N TYR A 324 -9.87 -3.62 17.15
CA TYR A 324 -8.81 -3.41 18.13
C TYR A 324 -8.69 -1.91 18.46
N HIS A 325 -7.99 -1.63 19.55
CA HIS A 325 -7.70 -0.26 20.02
C HIS A 325 -6.61 0.44 19.18
N SER A 326 -6.54 0.10 17.89
CA SER A 326 -5.62 0.61 16.86
C SER A 326 -6.41 1.27 15.73
N HIS A 327 -7.19 0.50 14.96
CA HIS A 327 -7.93 1.01 13.79
C HIS A 327 -9.43 1.23 14.08
N GLY A 328 -9.87 0.94 15.30
CA GLY A 328 -11.26 1.11 15.73
C GLY A 328 -12.23 0.06 15.16
N THR A 329 -13.47 0.12 15.64
CA THR A 329 -14.56 -0.73 15.16
C THR A 329 -15.09 -0.23 13.81
N PRO A 330 -15.72 -1.09 12.99
CA PRO A 330 -16.42 -0.66 11.78
C PRO A 330 -17.41 0.49 12.01
N ASP A 331 -18.15 0.47 13.13
CA ASP A 331 -19.11 1.53 13.46
C ASP A 331 -18.43 2.85 13.80
N GLN A 332 -17.30 2.82 14.51
CA GLN A 332 -16.49 4.01 14.83
C GLN A 332 -15.95 4.68 13.56
N ARG A 333 -15.33 3.89 12.68
CA ARG A 333 -14.78 4.38 11.39
C ARG A 333 -15.87 4.98 10.51
N LYS A 334 -16.99 4.26 10.36
CA LYS A 334 -18.17 4.74 9.65
C LYS A 334 -18.67 6.08 10.20
N ALA A 335 -18.78 6.18 11.52
CA ALA A 335 -19.28 7.38 12.19
C ALA A 335 -18.33 8.58 12.03
N ALA A 336 -17.02 8.34 12.05
CA ALA A 336 -16.01 9.37 11.84
C ALA A 336 -16.07 9.95 10.42
N SER A 337 -16.10 9.07 9.40
CA SER A 337 -16.26 9.46 8.00
C SER A 337 -17.55 10.25 7.78
N ALA A 338 -18.69 9.74 8.26
CA ALA A 338 -19.98 10.42 8.18
C ALA A 338 -20.00 11.78 8.92
N TRP A 339 -19.23 11.93 10.01
CA TRP A 339 -19.08 13.22 10.68
C TRP A 339 -18.31 14.22 9.80
N GLY A 340 -17.27 13.77 9.11
CA GLY A 340 -16.52 14.53 8.12
C GLY A 340 -17.39 15.06 7.00
N GLU A 341 -18.16 14.16 6.37
CA GLU A 341 -19.13 14.51 5.32
C GLU A 341 -20.12 15.58 5.79
N LYS A 342 -20.65 15.44 7.02
CA LYS A 342 -21.54 16.44 7.65
C LYS A 342 -20.90 17.81 7.77
N GLN A 343 -19.59 17.92 7.97
CA GLN A 343 -18.93 19.23 8.01
C GLN A 343 -18.95 19.92 6.64
N ALA A 344 -18.89 19.15 5.55
CA ALA A 344 -18.93 19.67 4.19
C ALA A 344 -20.35 20.05 3.74
N VAL A 345 -21.37 19.26 4.08
CA VAL A 345 -22.74 19.50 3.62
C VAL A 345 -23.48 20.56 4.44
N ASN A 346 -23.13 20.75 5.71
CA ASN A 346 -23.82 21.70 6.61
C ASN A 346 -23.16 23.08 6.67
N GLN A 347 -22.12 23.34 5.87
CA GLN A 347 -21.45 24.63 5.89
C GLN A 347 -22.27 25.71 5.16
N ASN A 348 -22.30 26.92 5.73
CA ASN A 348 -23.01 28.06 5.13
C ASN A 348 -22.44 28.47 3.75
N ASN A 349 -21.13 28.24 3.53
CA ASN A 349 -20.48 28.51 2.25
C ASN A 349 -19.87 27.22 1.71
N PRO A 350 -20.49 26.56 0.71
CA PRO A 350 -20.03 25.28 0.18
C PRO A 350 -18.66 25.34 -0.50
N ASN A 351 -18.15 26.53 -0.82
CA ASN A 351 -16.87 26.73 -1.49
C ASN A 351 -15.72 27.04 -0.52
N ARG A 352 -15.99 27.17 0.78
CA ARG A 352 -14.98 27.49 1.79
C ARG A 352 -14.51 26.21 2.48
N ILE A 353 -13.29 25.81 2.17
CA ILE A 353 -12.62 24.71 2.86
C ILE A 353 -12.31 25.12 4.31
N ILE A 354 -12.59 24.24 5.27
CA ILE A 354 -12.20 24.40 6.68
C ILE A 354 -10.68 24.25 6.76
N PRO A 355 -9.94 25.21 7.35
CA PRO A 355 -8.51 25.06 7.57
C PRO A 355 -8.19 23.75 8.31
N SER A 356 -7.18 23.03 7.84
CA SER A 356 -6.78 21.69 8.32
C SER A 356 -6.58 21.66 9.83
N ALA A 357 -5.81 22.58 10.42
CA ALA A 357 -5.63 22.68 11.87
C ALA A 357 -6.97 22.80 12.64
N LYS A 358 -7.94 23.54 12.08
CA LYS A 358 -9.27 23.69 12.67
C LYS A 358 -10.12 22.43 12.48
N MET A 359 -9.95 21.70 11.38
CA MET A 359 -10.60 20.42 11.16
C MET A 359 -10.13 19.39 12.20
N ILE A 360 -8.81 19.30 12.43
CA ILE A 360 -8.21 18.47 13.49
C ILE A 360 -8.80 18.83 14.86
N GLU A 361 -8.79 20.12 15.24
CA GLU A 361 -9.34 20.58 16.53
C GLU A 361 -10.82 20.20 16.70
N LYS A 362 -11.62 20.34 15.64
CA LYS A 362 -13.04 19.96 15.65
C LYS A 362 -13.21 18.45 15.81
N PHE A 363 -12.40 17.65 15.11
CA PHE A 363 -12.48 16.20 15.19
C PHE A 363 -12.07 15.69 16.57
N GLN A 364 -10.97 16.20 17.14
CA GLN A 364 -10.52 15.84 18.49
C GLN A 364 -11.61 16.09 19.56
N LYS A 365 -12.44 17.13 19.39
CA LYS A 365 -13.59 17.41 20.27
C LYS A 365 -14.77 16.48 20.03
N GLU A 366 -14.91 15.93 18.83
CA GLU A 366 -15.97 15.00 18.49
C GLU A 366 -15.60 13.56 18.86
N TYR A 367 -14.33 13.18 18.70
CA TYR A 367 -13.83 11.82 18.88
C TYR A 367 -14.38 11.12 20.15
N PRO A 368 -14.39 11.73 21.35
CA PRO A 368 -14.93 11.08 22.55
C PRO A 368 -16.41 10.67 22.45
N LYS A 369 -17.19 11.30 21.56
CA LYS A 369 -18.61 11.00 21.31
C LYS A 369 -18.82 9.88 20.29
N LEU A 370 -17.79 9.61 19.47
CA LEU A 370 -17.79 8.53 18.48
C LEU A 370 -17.35 7.21 19.10
N MET A 371 -16.71 7.25 20.26
CA MET A 371 -16.40 6.05 21.03
C MET A 371 -17.67 5.52 21.70
N PRO A 372 -17.94 4.20 21.65
CA PRO A 372 -18.98 3.62 22.47
C PRO A 372 -18.66 3.94 23.94
N PRO A 373 -19.67 4.16 24.80
CA PRO A 373 -19.42 4.33 26.22
C PRO A 373 -18.60 3.14 26.70
N ALA A 374 -17.55 3.41 27.49
CA ALA A 374 -16.72 2.36 28.07
C ALA A 374 -17.66 1.28 28.65
N PRO A 375 -17.46 -0.01 28.31
CA PRO A 375 -18.21 -1.06 28.97
C PRO A 375 -18.13 -0.79 30.47
N ALA A 376 -19.27 -0.81 31.16
CA ALA A 376 -19.30 -0.72 32.61
C ALA A 376 -18.63 -1.96 33.19
N ALA A 377 -17.30 -2.02 33.11
CA ALA A 377 -16.51 -3.04 33.76
C ALA A 377 -16.55 -2.72 35.25
N LEU A 378 -17.35 -3.50 35.99
CA LEU A 378 -17.18 -3.73 37.42
C LEU A 378 -17.50 -2.55 38.36
N ALA A 379 -18.68 -1.93 38.19
CA ALA A 379 -19.33 -1.24 39.33
C ALA A 379 -20.06 -2.22 40.29
N ALA A 380 -19.78 -3.53 40.18
CA ALA A 380 -20.33 -4.59 41.03
C ALA A 380 -19.20 -5.47 41.60
N ALA A 381 -18.20 -4.83 42.20
CA ALA A 381 -17.21 -5.49 43.06
C ALA A 381 -16.76 -4.53 44.18
N HIS A 382 -17.72 -4.01 44.95
CA HIS A 382 -17.49 -3.49 46.30
C HIS A 382 -18.70 -3.81 47.18
#